data_AF-A0A7C8GSH2-F1
#
_entry.id   AF-A0A7C8GSH2-F1
#
_cell.length_a   1.000
_cell.length_b   1.000
_cell.length_c   1.000
_cell.angle_alpha   90.00
_cell.angle_beta   90.00
_cell.angle_gamma   90.00
#
_symmetry.space_group_name_H-M   'P 1'
#
loop_
_entity.id
_entity.type
_entity.pdbx_description
1 polymer ?
#
loop_
_entity_poly.entity_id
_entity_poly.type
_entity_poly.pdbx_seq_one_letter_code
_entity_poly.pdbx_strand_id
1 'polypeptide(L)' 'MKAIAYLQFDGKAEEALTFYEKALQATSVKKVRFGAFGQDPNAPLTEEEQNMIMESRIEFSGNILMLSDVLPSMKAV' A
#
# COMPACT_ATOMS: atom_id res chain seq x y z
N MET A 1 -2.57 24.60 -2.02
CA MET A 1 -1.97 23.80 -0.93
C MET A 1 -2.00 22.34 -1.37
N LYS A 2 -0.90 21.59 -1.21
CA LYS A 2 -0.79 20.21 -1.68
C LYS A 2 -1.35 19.25 -0.62
N ALA A 3 -2.32 18.42 -0.98
CA ALA A 3 -2.80 17.37 -0.08
C ALA A 3 -1.85 16.16 -0.12
N ILE A 4 -1.46 15.69 1.05
CA ILE A 4 -0.67 14.46 1.24
C ILE A 4 -1.37 13.66 2.32
N ALA A 5 -1.98 12.54 1.93
CA ALA A 5 -2.73 11.66 2.82
C ALA A 5 -2.14 10.26 2.80
N TYR A 6 -2.25 9.55 3.92
CA TYR A 6 -1.82 8.16 4.06
C TYR A 6 -2.98 7.33 4.59
N LEU A 7 -3.33 6.27 3.86
CA LEU A 7 -4.41 5.36 4.21
C LEU A 7 -3.86 3.97 4.52
N GLN A 8 -4.44 3.32 5.52
CA GLN A 8 -4.11 1.94 5.89
C GLN A 8 -5.32 1.04 5.61
N PHE A 9 -5.08 -0.12 5.01
CA PHE A 9 -6.09 -1.09 4.63
C PHE A 9 -5.85 -2.45 5.29
N ASP A 10 -6.91 -3.25 5.35
CA ASP A 10 -6.85 -4.63 5.82
C ASP A 10 -6.79 -5.60 4.62
N GLY A 11 -5.60 -5.75 4.02
CA GLY A 11 -5.38 -6.65 2.87
C GLY A 11 -6.09 -6.19 1.58
N LYS A 12 -6.49 -4.92 1.51
CA LYS A 12 -7.29 -4.33 0.43
C LYS A 12 -6.62 -3.15 -0.26
N ALA A 13 -5.37 -2.84 0.08
CA ALA A 13 -4.65 -1.72 -0.51
C ALA A 13 -4.47 -1.88 -2.03
N GLU A 14 -4.21 -3.09 -2.55
CA GLU A 14 -4.08 -3.34 -4.00
C GLU A 14 -5.39 -3.03 -4.77
N GLU A 15 -6.53 -3.43 -4.20
CA GLU A 15 -7.86 -3.16 -4.76
C GLU A 15 -8.16 -1.66 -4.75
N ALA A 16 -7.90 -1.00 -3.60
CA ALA A 16 -8.07 0.43 -3.43
C ALA A 16 -7.14 1.24 -4.37
N LEU A 17 -5.89 0.83 -4.51
CA LEU A 17 -4.91 1.43 -5.41
C LEU A 17 -5.41 1.46 -6.85
N THR A 18 -5.88 0.29 -7.32
CA THR A 18 -6.41 0.13 -8.69
C THR A 18 -7.66 0.97 -8.90
N PHE A 19 -8.51 1.09 -7.88
CA PHE A 19 -9.70 1.93 -7.93
C PHE A 19 -9.33 3.42 -8.01
N TYR A 20 -8.48 3.90 -7.11
CA TYR A 20 -8.11 5.31 -7.04
C TYR A 20 -7.25 5.77 -8.21
N GLU A 21 -6.39 4.91 -8.76
CA GLU A 21 -5.64 5.17 -10.00
C GLU A 21 -6.58 5.61 -11.12
N LYS A 22 -7.69 4.87 -11.30
CA LYS A 22 -8.70 5.15 -12.33
C LYS A 22 -9.57 6.34 -11.97
N ALA A 23 -10.11 6.37 -10.75
CA ALA A 23 -11.07 7.39 -10.32
C ALA A 23 -10.44 8.79 -10.29
N LEU A 24 -9.16 8.89 -9.92
CA LEU A 24 -8.45 10.16 -9.79
C LEU A 24 -7.64 10.54 -11.04
N GLN A 25 -7.66 9.70 -12.08
CA GLN A 25 -6.86 9.89 -13.30
C GLN A 25 -5.38 10.10 -12.94
N ALA A 26 -4.82 9.14 -12.20
CA ALA A 26 -3.48 9.26 -11.65
C ALA A 26 -2.43 9.48 -12.75
N THR A 27 -1.52 10.41 -12.50
CA THR A 27 -0.39 10.70 -13.39
C THR A 27 0.81 9.80 -13.10
N SER A 28 0.88 9.24 -11.89
CA SER A 28 1.92 8.29 -11.50
C SER A 28 1.41 7.37 -10.40
N VAL A 29 1.76 6.08 -10.51
CA VAL A 29 1.51 5.07 -9.48
C VAL A 29 2.79 4.30 -9.21
N LYS A 30 3.15 4.16 -7.94
CA LYS A 30 4.25 3.33 -7.46
C LYS A 30 3.75 2.46 -6.32
N LYS A 31 4.21 1.22 -6.24
CA LYS A 31 3.90 0.30 -5.15
C LYS A 31 5.06 -0.64 -4.86
N VAL A 32 5.18 -1.03 -3.61
CA VAL A 32 6.14 -2.00 -3.11
C VAL A 32 5.39 -2.99 -2.24
N ARG A 33 5.66 -4.28 -2.42
CA ARG A 33 5.08 -5.37 -1.62
C ARG A 33 6.05 -5.80 -0.54
N PHE A 34 5.54 -6.41 0.54
CA PHE A 34 6.41 -6.94 1.59
C PHE A 34 7.40 -7.99 1.07
N GLY A 35 6.99 -8.83 0.13
CA GLY A 35 7.83 -9.85 -0.50
C GLY A 35 8.92 -9.30 -1.44
N ALA A 36 8.98 -7.98 -1.69
CA ALA A 36 10.05 -7.37 -2.48
C ALA A 36 11.41 -7.36 -1.76
N PHE A 37 11.42 -7.59 -0.44
CA PHE A 37 12.63 -7.64 0.40
C PHE A 37 12.88 -9.05 0.93
N GLY A 38 14.12 -9.28 1.37
CA GLY A 38 14.47 -10.53 2.05
C GLY A 38 13.63 -10.72 3.32
N GLN A 39 13.17 -11.96 3.54
CA GLN A 39 12.39 -12.33 4.71
C GLN A 39 13.26 -12.36 5.97
N ASP A 40 12.71 -11.96 7.12
CA ASP A 40 13.33 -12.20 8.42
C ASP A 40 13.27 -13.71 8.74
N PRO A 41 14.41 -14.40 8.94
CA PRO A 41 14.42 -15.81 9.29
C PRO A 41 13.67 -16.15 10.59
N ASN A 42 13.54 -15.18 11.51
CA ASN A 42 12.89 -15.37 12.81
C ASN A 42 11.38 -15.11 12.77
N ALA A 43 10.91 -14.40 11.74
CA ALA A 43 9.52 -14.02 11.56
C ALA A 43 9.16 -14.00 10.06
N PRO A 44 9.13 -15.17 9.41
CA PRO A 44 8.81 -15.25 7.99
C PRO A 44 7.35 -14.85 7.78
N LEU A 45 7.12 -13.98 6.79
CA LEU A 45 5.77 -13.62 6.37
C LEU A 45 5.17 -14.78 5.56
N THR A 46 3.87 -15.00 5.73
CA THR A 46 3.10 -15.92 4.89
C THR A 46 3.09 -15.43 3.43
N GLU A 47 2.77 -16.32 2.48
CA GLU A 47 2.66 -15.93 1.06
C GLU A 47 1.62 -14.81 0.85
N GLU A 48 0.54 -14.82 1.62
CA GLU A 48 -0.48 -13.78 1.59
C GLU A 48 0.09 -12.43 2.08
N GLU A 49 0.77 -12.42 3.22
CA GLU A 49 1.42 -11.22 3.76
C GLU A 49 2.52 -10.68 2.85
N GLN A 50 3.28 -11.55 2.18
CA GLN A 50 4.27 -11.15 1.19
C GLN A 50 3.65 -10.45 -0.03
N ASN A 51 2.42 -10.80 -0.36
CA ASN A 51 1.68 -10.20 -1.47
C ASN A 51 0.98 -8.88 -1.11
N MET A 52 0.86 -8.55 0.18
CA MET A 52 0.29 -7.29 0.64
C MET A 52 1.14 -6.08 0.25
N ILE A 53 0.50 -4.92 0.09
CA ILE A 53 1.18 -3.66 -0.22
C ILE A 53 1.84 -3.14 1.05
N MET A 54 3.16 -3.05 1.04
CA MET A 54 3.93 -2.44 2.13
C MET A 54 3.84 -0.91 2.05
N GLU A 55 4.00 -0.36 0.84
CA GLU A 55 3.90 1.07 0.61
C GLU A 55 3.51 1.32 -0.84
N SER A 56 2.68 2.33 -1.07
CA SER A 56 2.39 2.81 -2.40
C SER A 56 2.11 4.31 -2.42
N ARG A 57 2.10 4.86 -3.62
CA ARG A 57 1.97 6.28 -3.89
C ARG A 57 1.23 6.50 -5.20
N ILE A 58 0.20 7.32 -5.14
CA ILE A 58 -0.59 7.83 -6.27
C ILE A 58 -0.38 9.33 -6.35
N GLU A 59 0.00 9.85 -7.51
CA GLU A 59 0.02 11.29 -7.80
C GLU A 59 -1.14 11.66 -8.72
N PHE A 60 -1.92 12.68 -8.34
CA PHE A 60 -3.09 13.13 -9.09
C PHE A 60 -3.35 14.62 -8.85
N SER A 61 -3.62 15.40 -9.89
CA SER A 61 -3.93 16.85 -9.80
C SER A 61 -2.99 17.66 -8.88
N GLY A 62 -1.70 17.30 -8.84
CA GLY A 62 -0.70 17.92 -7.96
C GLY A 62 -0.70 17.47 -6.49
N ASN A 63 -1.59 16.55 -6.11
CA ASN A 63 -1.71 15.93 -4.79
C ASN A 63 -1.06 14.54 -4.75
N ILE A 64 -0.91 14.00 -3.53
CA ILE A 64 -0.39 12.66 -3.29
C ILE A 64 -1.34 11.89 -2.36
N LEU A 65 -1.70 10.68 -2.76
CA LEU A 65 -2.33 9.69 -1.89
C LEU A 65 -1.37 8.51 -1.71
N MET A 66 -1.02 8.20 -0.47
CA MET A 66 -0.23 7.03 -0.11
C MET A 66 -1.13 6.00 0.54
N LEU A 67 -0.84 4.72 0.30
CA LEU A 67 -1.59 3.63 0.90
C LEU A 67 -0.72 2.40 1.16
N SER A 68 -1.04 1.68 2.23
CA SER A 68 -0.46 0.40 2.59
C SER A 68 -1.51 -0.54 3.18
N ASP A 69 -1.18 -1.82 3.22
CA ASP A 69 -1.86 -2.76 4.08
C ASP A 69 -1.21 -2.80 5.46
N VAL A 70 -1.98 -3.24 6.46
CA VAL A 70 -1.51 -3.51 7.82
C VAL A 70 -1.40 -5.01 8.01
N LEU A 71 -0.19 -5.49 8.35
CA LEU A 71 0.02 -6.90 8.67
C LEU A 71 -0.88 -7.33 9.84
N PRO A 72 -1.44 -8.55 9.82
CA PRO A 72 -2.27 -9.07 10.91
C PRO A 72 -1.62 -8.94 12.29
N SER A 73 -0.31 -9.12 12.39
CA SER A 73 0.48 -8.98 13.63
C SER A 73 0.58 -7.55 14.16
N MET A 74 0.31 -6.53 13.33
CA MET A 74 0.42 -5.10 13.65
C MET A 74 -0.92 -4.41 13.85
N LYS A 75 -2.04 -5.12 13.69
CA LYS A 75 -3.37 -4.56 13.92
C LYS A 75 -3.55 -4.24 15.40
N ALA A 76 -4.08 -3.05 15.71
CA ALA A 76 -4.53 -2.73 17.04
C ALA A 76 -5.72 -3.64 17.42
N VAL A 77 -5.70 -4.15 18.66
CA VAL A 77 -6.74 -5.00 19.26
C VAL A 77 -7.91 -4.17 19.73
#